data_AF-A0A6H1NIS6-F1
#
_entry.id   AF-A0A6H1NIS6-F1
#
_cell.length_a   1.000
_cell.length_b   1.000
_cell.length_c   1.000
_cell.angle_alpha   90.00
_cell.angle_beta   90.00
_cell.angle_gamma   90.00
#
_symmetry.space_group_name_H-M   'P 1'
#
loop_
_entity.id
_entity.type
_entity.pdbx_description
1 polymer ?
#
loop_
_entity_poly.entity_id
_entity_poly.type
_entity_poly.pdbx_seq_one_letter_code
_entity_poly.pdbx_strand_id
1 'polypeptide(L)'
;MRISRWFGASRQAVPERAATPDTDAVAPAGAVNGYQVLEKVAALPISTWRYLWEPEQVRHIGPMAQDWHATFDFHHDNTGVIPLVDANGIALVCIQALNRRIDELTTEVQHLRGLTESSQTRVPPAQ
;
A
#
# COMPACT_ATOMS: atom_id res chain seq x y z
N MET A 1 28.91 -18.50 -6.29
CA MET A 1 27.69 -17.97 -6.94
C MET A 1 27.52 -16.53 -6.44
N ARG A 2 27.78 -15.53 -7.29
CA ARG A 2 27.80 -14.10 -6.93
C ARG A 2 26.38 -13.54 -7.05
N ILE A 3 25.81 -13.09 -5.94
CA ILE A 3 24.56 -12.32 -5.91
C ILE A 3 24.92 -10.85 -6.12
N SER A 4 24.57 -10.34 -7.30
CA SER A 4 24.81 -8.96 -7.72
C SER A 4 23.95 -8.00 -6.89
N ARG A 5 24.60 -6.99 -6.30
CA ARG A 5 23.97 -5.87 -5.61
C ARG A 5 23.25 -5.00 -6.64
N TRP A 6 21.95 -4.82 -6.46
CA TRP A 6 21.21 -3.75 -7.14
C TRP A 6 21.44 -2.44 -6.36
N PHE A 7 22.14 -1.51 -7.00
CA PHE A 7 22.23 -0.11 -6.57
C PHE A 7 21.26 0.72 -7.42
N GLY A 8 20.54 1.65 -6.78
CA GLY A 8 19.92 2.78 -7.48
C GLY A 8 18.46 3.06 -7.12
N ALA A 9 18.20 3.56 -5.91
CA ALA A 9 16.95 4.28 -5.65
C ALA A 9 17.14 5.74 -6.09
N SER A 10 16.90 6.00 -7.37
CA SER A 10 16.72 7.37 -7.87
C SER A 10 15.44 7.93 -7.25
N ARG A 11 15.54 8.89 -6.33
CA ARG A 11 14.40 9.70 -5.89
C ARG A 11 13.92 10.53 -7.09
N GLN A 12 13.01 9.98 -7.87
CA GLN A 12 12.23 10.81 -8.79
C GLN A 12 11.23 11.62 -7.95
N ALA A 13 11.41 12.93 -7.95
CA ALA A 13 10.38 13.86 -7.52
C ALA A 13 9.13 13.61 -8.39
N VAL A 14 7.96 13.54 -7.76
CA VAL A 14 6.68 13.46 -8.47
C VAL A 14 6.55 14.74 -9.29
N PRO A 15 6.45 14.67 -10.63
CA PRO A 15 6.31 15.89 -11.42
C PRO A 15 4.95 16.53 -11.14
N GLU A 16 4.97 17.84 -10.89
CA GLU A 16 3.76 18.66 -10.82
C GLU A 16 3.08 18.65 -12.19
N ARG A 17 1.81 18.25 -12.21
CA ARG A 17 1.07 17.95 -13.44
C ARG A 17 0.72 19.26 -14.15
N ALA A 18 1.41 19.57 -15.25
CA ALA A 18 1.00 20.64 -16.16
C ALA A 18 -0.39 20.29 -16.75
N ALA A 19 -1.37 21.17 -16.53
CA ALA A 19 -2.75 20.96 -16.94
C ALA A 19 -2.89 21.02 -18.47
N THR A 20 -3.30 19.91 -19.08
CA THR A 20 -3.79 19.85 -20.46
C THR A 20 -5.28 20.23 -20.49
N PRO A 21 -5.80 20.84 -21.59
CA PRO A 21 -7.10 21.52 -21.59
C PRO A 21 -8.34 20.60 -21.59
N ASP A 22 -8.14 19.28 -21.45
CA ASP A 22 -9.21 18.26 -21.46
C ASP A 22 -9.47 17.73 -20.04
N THR A 23 -9.47 18.62 -19.04
CA THR A 23 -9.53 18.27 -17.60
C THR A 23 -10.87 18.57 -16.93
N ASP A 24 -11.86 19.09 -17.65
CA ASP A 24 -13.11 19.60 -17.06
C ASP A 24 -14.11 18.51 -16.59
N ALA A 25 -13.78 17.21 -16.72
CA ALA A 25 -14.66 16.12 -16.26
C ALA A 25 -14.43 15.70 -14.80
N VAL A 26 -13.25 15.96 -14.23
CA VAL A 26 -12.89 15.51 -12.86
C VAL A 26 -12.29 16.66 -12.08
N ALA A 27 -12.98 17.10 -11.02
CA ALA A 27 -12.47 18.12 -10.12
C ALA A 27 -11.23 17.60 -9.36
N PRO A 28 -10.16 18.42 -9.23
CA PRO A 28 -9.00 18.03 -8.44
C PRO A 28 -9.40 17.83 -6.97
N ALA A 29 -8.95 16.73 -6.38
CA ALA A 29 -9.19 16.38 -4.98
C ALA A 29 -7.91 16.50 -4.13
N GLY A 30 -8.09 16.58 -2.82
CA GLY A 30 -7.00 16.69 -1.84
C GLY A 30 -6.10 15.45 -1.76
N ALA A 31 -4.93 15.62 -1.16
CA ALA A 31 -3.98 14.52 -0.95
C ALA A 31 -4.54 13.47 0.02
N VAL A 32 -4.19 12.20 -0.22
CA VAL A 32 -4.56 11.06 0.63
C VAL A 32 -3.39 10.61 1.51
N ASN A 33 -3.67 10.26 2.78
CA ASN A 33 -2.65 9.65 3.64
C ASN A 33 -2.57 8.14 3.37
N GLY A 34 -1.54 7.73 2.63
CA GLY A 34 -1.38 6.33 2.24
C GLY A 34 -1.18 5.35 3.39
N TYR A 35 -0.60 5.76 4.53
CA TYR A 35 -0.43 4.87 5.68
C TYR A 35 -1.77 4.56 6.35
N GLN A 36 -2.65 5.56 6.48
CA GLN A 36 -4.00 5.35 7.00
C GLN A 36 -4.84 4.47 6.08
N VAL A 37 -4.73 4.65 4.77
CA VAL A 37 -5.40 3.76 3.79
C VAL A 37 -4.86 2.33 3.90
N LEU A 38 -3.54 2.16 4.03
CA LEU A 38 -2.92 0.86 4.22
C LEU A 38 -3.38 0.18 5.52
N GLU A 39 -3.49 0.90 6.62
CA GLU A 39 -4.01 0.38 7.90
C GLU A 39 -5.45 -0.10 7.77
N LYS A 40 -6.31 0.67 7.10
CA LYS A 40 -7.70 0.28 6.80
C LYS A 40 -7.75 -0.99 5.95
N VAL A 41 -6.95 -1.07 4.88
CA VAL A 41 -6.87 -2.28 4.04
C VAL A 41 -6.37 -3.48 4.83
N ALA A 42 -5.37 -3.31 5.70
CA ALA A 42 -4.83 -4.39 6.52
C ALA A 42 -5.83 -4.92 7.55
N ALA A 43 -6.77 -4.09 8.02
CA ALA A 43 -7.83 -4.48 8.93
C ALA A 43 -9.05 -5.08 8.22
N LEU A 44 -9.12 -4.98 6.89
CA LEU A 44 -10.30 -5.38 6.12
C LEU A 44 -10.43 -6.91 6.07
N PRO A 45 -11.59 -7.49 6.44
CA PRO A 45 -11.81 -8.93 6.35
C PRO A 45 -11.70 -9.41 4.90
N ILE A 46 -10.93 -10.48 4.68
CA ILE A 46 -10.83 -11.16 3.39
C ILE A 46 -11.41 -12.55 3.53
N SER A 47 -12.39 -12.87 2.70
CA SER A 47 -13.02 -14.18 2.66
C SER A 47 -13.13 -14.66 1.21
N THR A 48 -13.51 -15.93 1.04
CA THR A 48 -14.04 -16.40 -0.24
C THR A 48 -15.55 -16.30 -0.19
N TRP A 49 -16.15 -15.86 -1.29
CA TRP A 49 -17.59 -15.67 -1.38
C TRP A 49 -18.08 -15.90 -2.81
N ARG A 50 -19.38 -15.95 -3.00
CA ARG A 50 -20.03 -15.97 -4.33
C ARG A 50 -21.29 -15.13 -4.27
N TYR A 51 -21.74 -14.61 -5.39
CA TYR A 51 -23.10 -14.08 -5.45
C TYR A 51 -24.12 -15.23 -5.40
N LEU A 52 -25.30 -14.95 -4.85
CA LEU A 52 -26.36 -15.95 -4.72
C LEU A 52 -26.85 -16.47 -6.08
N TRP A 53 -26.82 -15.61 -7.11
CA TRP A 53 -27.22 -15.92 -8.48
C TRP A 53 -26.13 -16.65 -9.30
N GLU A 54 -24.91 -16.74 -8.78
CA GLU A 54 -23.83 -17.46 -9.45
C GLU A 54 -23.92 -18.98 -9.22
N PRO A 55 -23.40 -19.79 -10.17
CA PRO A 55 -23.24 -21.23 -9.99
C PRO A 55 -22.47 -21.59 -8.71
N GLU A 56 -22.80 -22.73 -8.10
CA GLU A 56 -22.24 -23.15 -6.81
C GLU A 56 -20.71 -23.34 -6.80
N GLN A 57 -20.08 -23.51 -7.96
CA GLN A 57 -18.62 -23.66 -8.11
C GLN A 57 -17.87 -22.33 -8.20
N VAL A 58 -18.54 -21.20 -8.41
CA VAL A 58 -17.88 -19.90 -8.53
C VAL A 58 -17.39 -19.45 -7.16
N ARG A 59 -16.15 -18.95 -7.08
CA ARG A 59 -15.60 -18.33 -5.88
C ARG A 59 -14.85 -17.06 -6.26
N HIS A 60 -15.22 -15.98 -5.61
CA HIS A 60 -14.46 -14.74 -5.56
C HIS A 60 -13.63 -14.73 -4.28
N ILE A 61 -12.58 -13.91 -4.27
CA ILE A 61 -11.75 -13.65 -3.10
C ILE A 61 -11.64 -12.15 -2.92
N GLY A 62 -11.86 -11.69 -1.69
CA GLY A 62 -11.78 -10.28 -1.35
C GLY A 62 -12.69 -9.94 -0.18
N PRO A 63 -12.78 -8.64 0.15
CA PRO A 63 -13.75 -8.17 1.12
C PRO A 63 -15.17 -8.30 0.56
N MET A 64 -16.13 -8.42 1.47
CA MET A 64 -17.53 -8.19 1.12
C MET A 64 -17.74 -6.70 0.83
N ALA A 65 -18.64 -6.37 -0.10
CA ALA A 65 -18.91 -4.98 -0.47
C ALA A 65 -19.39 -4.14 0.72
N GLN A 66 -20.14 -4.72 1.64
CA GLN A 66 -20.61 -4.05 2.86
C GLN A 66 -19.46 -3.61 3.76
N ASP A 67 -18.49 -4.50 4.01
CA ASP A 67 -17.30 -4.21 4.82
C ASP A 67 -16.42 -3.15 4.13
N TRP A 68 -16.32 -3.21 2.80
CA TRP A 68 -15.61 -2.23 2.00
C TRP A 68 -16.20 -0.83 2.16
N HIS A 69 -17.52 -0.68 1.97
CA HIS A 69 -18.20 0.62 2.08
C HIS A 69 -18.16 1.15 3.52
N ALA A 70 -18.31 0.28 4.52
CA ALA A 70 -18.13 0.66 5.92
C ALA A 70 -16.71 1.20 6.24
N THR A 71 -15.71 0.80 5.46
CA THR A 71 -14.30 1.16 5.70
C THR A 71 -13.88 2.44 4.95
N PHE A 72 -14.31 2.60 3.70
CA PHE A 72 -13.80 3.64 2.79
C PHE A 72 -14.81 4.74 2.43
N ASP A 73 -16.11 4.47 2.59
CA ASP A 73 -17.25 5.36 2.32
C ASP A 73 -17.00 6.47 1.28
N PHE A 74 -17.01 6.08 0.01
CA PHE A 74 -16.96 7.00 -1.13
C PHE A 74 -18.34 7.52 -1.55
N HIS A 75 -19.36 7.39 -0.69
CA HIS A 75 -20.72 7.90 -0.91
C HIS A 75 -21.36 7.37 -2.20
N HIS A 76 -21.26 6.06 -2.44
CA HIS A 76 -21.89 5.41 -3.58
C HIS A 76 -23.33 5.02 -3.27
N ASP A 77 -24.23 5.25 -4.23
CA ASP A 77 -25.65 4.83 -4.12
C ASP A 77 -25.81 3.31 -4.09
N ASN A 78 -24.86 2.56 -4.67
CA ASN A 78 -24.87 1.10 -4.72
C ASN A 78 -23.79 0.49 -3.82
N THR A 79 -24.21 0.00 -2.65
CA THR A 79 -23.32 -0.65 -1.68
C THR A 79 -23.14 -2.16 -1.92
N GLY A 80 -23.79 -2.73 -2.95
CA GLY A 80 -23.71 -4.14 -3.30
C GLY A 80 -22.49 -4.51 -4.14
N VAL A 81 -21.70 -3.52 -4.59
CA VAL A 81 -20.52 -3.71 -5.42
C VAL A 81 -19.36 -2.87 -4.92
N ILE A 82 -18.15 -3.29 -5.26
CA ILE A 82 -16.93 -2.51 -5.05
C ILE A 82 -16.57 -1.87 -6.41
N PRO A 83 -16.58 -0.53 -6.53
CA PRO A 83 -16.18 0.12 -7.77
C PRO A 83 -14.73 -0.21 -8.11
N LEU A 84 -14.50 -0.72 -9.33
CA LEU A 84 -13.18 -1.16 -9.76
C LEU A 84 -12.15 -0.01 -9.76
N VAL A 85 -12.60 1.21 -10.08
CA VAL A 85 -11.77 2.42 -10.06
C VAL A 85 -11.24 2.69 -8.65
N ASP A 86 -12.10 2.60 -7.64
CA ASP A 86 -11.74 2.87 -6.23
C ASP A 86 -10.86 1.77 -5.67
N ALA A 87 -11.19 0.50 -5.95
CA ALA A 87 -10.38 -0.64 -5.54
C ALA A 87 -8.95 -0.54 -6.09
N ASN A 88 -8.82 -0.19 -7.38
CA ASN A 88 -7.52 0.01 -8.01
C ASN A 88 -6.78 1.23 -7.44
N GLY A 89 -7.49 2.33 -7.19
CA GLY A 89 -6.92 3.52 -6.55
C GLY A 89 -6.36 3.22 -5.16
N ILE A 90 -7.13 2.54 -4.32
CA ILE A 90 -6.68 2.09 -2.99
C ILE A 90 -5.49 1.14 -3.09
N ALA A 91 -5.49 0.20 -4.04
CA ALA A 91 -4.36 -0.70 -4.26
C ALA A 91 -3.08 0.07 -4.60
N LEU A 92 -3.15 1.06 -5.49
CA LEU A 92 -2.00 1.91 -5.84
C LEU A 92 -1.50 2.72 -4.63
N VAL A 93 -2.40 3.31 -3.85
CA VAL A 93 -2.06 4.05 -2.63
C VAL A 93 -1.35 3.12 -1.63
N CYS A 94 -1.84 1.89 -1.45
CA CYS A 94 -1.24 0.90 -0.57
C CYS A 94 0.13 0.45 -1.05
N ILE A 95 0.32 0.22 -2.35
CA ILE A 95 1.62 -0.13 -2.93
C ILE A 95 2.65 0.98 -2.66
N GLN A 96 2.27 2.25 -2.85
CA GLN A 96 3.15 3.39 -2.56
C GLN A 96 3.48 3.49 -1.06
N ALA A 97 2.49 3.29 -0.18
CA ALA A 97 2.70 3.30 1.26
C ALA A 97 3.61 2.15 1.73
N LEU A 98 3.40 0.95 1.19
CA LEU A 98 4.25 -0.23 1.47
C LEU A 98 5.68 -0.02 0.99
N ASN A 99 5.88 0.56 -0.20
CA ASN A 99 7.22 0.86 -0.69
C ASN A 99 7.98 1.80 0.26
N ARG A 100 7.32 2.87 0.72
CA ARG A 100 7.93 3.78 1.72
C ARG A 100 8.23 3.07 3.04
N ARG A 101 7.31 2.23 3.53
CA ARG A 101 7.52 1.45 4.76
C ARG A 101 8.70 0.48 4.62
N ILE A 102 8.90 -0.13 3.45
CA ILE A 102 10.05 -0.98 3.16
C ILE A 102 11.34 -0.17 3.21
N ASP A 103 11.38 1.03 2.62
CA ASP A 103 12.56 1.90 2.64
C ASP A 103 12.91 2.35 4.07
N GLU A 104 11.90 2.74 4.85
CA GLU A 104 12.03 3.12 6.26
C GLU A 104 12.58 1.96 7.10
N LEU A 105 11.97 0.78 7.00
CA LEU A 105 12.42 -0.40 7.73
C LEU A 105 13.81 -0.85 7.29
N THR A 106 14.14 -0.75 6.00
CA THR A 106 15.47 -1.09 5.49
C THR A 106 16.54 -0.16 6.07
N THR A 107 16.25 1.14 6.14
CA THR A 107 17.14 2.13 6.74
C THR A 107 17.36 1.84 8.22
N GLU A 108 16.29 1.55 8.96
CA GLU A 108 16.38 1.24 10.39
C GLU A 108 17.16 -0.04 10.66
N VAL A 109 16.92 -1.11 9.87
CA VAL A 109 17.69 -2.36 9.97
C VAL A 109 19.18 -2.11 9.72
N GLN A 110 19.53 -1.26 8.75
CA GLN A 110 20.94 -0.92 8.49
C GLN A 110 21.56 -0.15 9.66
N HIS A 111 20.83 0.80 10.23
CA HIS A 111 21.27 1.58 11.38
C HIS A 111 21.54 0.69 12.60
N LEU A 112 20.58 -0.17 12.96
CA LEU A 112 20.70 -1.09 14.10
C LEU A 112 21.85 -2.09 13.94
N ARG A 113 22.09 -2.58 12.71
CA ARG A 113 23.24 -3.43 12.41
C ARG A 113 24.57 -2.70 12.65
N GLY A 114 24.69 -1.45 12.19
CA GLY A 114 25.88 -0.63 12.43
C GLY A 114 26.15 -0.39 13.92
N LEU A 115 25.12 -0.15 14.73
CA LEU A 115 25.26 0.00 16.19
C LEU A 115 25.73 -1.30 16.87
N THR A 116 25.22 -2.44 16.41
CA THR A 116 25.59 -3.76 16.94
C THR A 116 27.05 -4.08 16.63
N GLU A 117 27.49 -3.88 15.38
CA GLU A 117 28.88 -4.07 14.95
C GLU A 117 29.86 -3.17 15.73
N SER A 118 29.47 -1.91 15.96
CA SER A 118 30.25 -0.96 16.75
C SER A 118 30.37 -1.38 18.23
N SER A 119 29.30 -1.94 18.78
CA SER A 119 29.27 -2.41 20.18
C SER A 119 30.09 -3.68 20.39
N GLN A 120 30.07 -4.62 19.43
CA GLN A 120 30.88 -5.84 19.46
C GLN A 120 32.37 -5.57 19.31
N THR A 121 32.75 -4.56 18.53
CA THR A 121 34.16 -4.16 18.34
C THR A 121 34.76 -3.51 19.60
N ARG A 122 33.92 -3.03 20.53
CA ARG A 122 34.34 -2.28 21.72
C ARG A 122 34.63 -3.15 22.95
N VAL A 123 34.29 -4.44 22.94
CA VAL A 123 34.56 -5.33 24.08
C VAL A 123 36.06 -5.67 24.08
N PRO A 124 36.87 -5.17 25.04
CA PRO A 124 38.28 -5.51 25.12
C PRO A 124 38.44 -6.99 25.52
N PRO A 125 39.55 -7.66 25.13
CA PRO A 125 39.83 -9.00 25.62
C PRO A 125 39.91 -8.97 27.15
N ALA A 126 39.26 -9.95 27.80
CA ALA A 126 39.32 -10.14 29.24
C ALA A 126 40.78 -10.35 29.68
N GLN A 127 41.21 -9.61 30.71
CA GLN A 127 42.49 -9.79 31.41
C GLN A 127 42.45 -11.02 32.31
#